data_AF-A0A2E6S162-F1
#
_entry.id   AF-A0A2E6S162-F1
#
_cell.length_a   1.000
_cell.length_b   1.000
_cell.length_c   1.000
_cell.angle_alpha   90.00
_cell.angle_beta   90.00
_cell.angle_gamma   90.00
#
_symmetry.space_group_name_H-M   'P 1'
#
loop_
_entity.id
_entity.type
_entity.pdbx_description
1 polymer ?
#
loop_
_entity_poly.entity_id
_entity_poly.type
_entity_poly.pdbx_seq_one_letter_code
_entity_poly.pdbx_strand_id
1 'polypeptide(L)'
;MSLVITKLTIVFLTATVLFGQKSELKNVKVLPFKKKRELVNYMKIVSKELGVKCSFCHIPNDYSSDKKANKTVAREMILMTQNANSVLNNLNFKQVSCWTCHRGNRIPDRRPQEKS
;
A
#
# COMPACT_ATOMS: atom_id res chain seq x y z
N MET A 1 -24.06 -37.54 -34.63
CA MET A 1 -23.64 -36.16 -35.00
C MET A 1 -23.93 -35.12 -33.91
N SER A 2 -25.04 -35.22 -33.16
CA SER A 2 -25.50 -34.17 -32.23
C SER A 2 -24.81 -34.08 -30.85
N LEU A 3 -23.96 -35.05 -30.47
CA LEU A 3 -23.25 -35.06 -29.17
C LEU A 3 -21.92 -34.29 -29.17
N VAL A 4 -21.35 -34.05 -30.35
CA VAL A 4 -20.07 -33.32 -30.50
C VAL A 4 -20.30 -31.81 -30.46
N ILE A 5 -21.44 -31.36 -30.98
CA ILE A 5 -21.81 -29.94 -31.07
C ILE A 5 -22.17 -29.38 -29.68
N THR A 6 -22.83 -30.17 -28.81
CA THR A 6 -23.13 -29.76 -27.42
C THR A 6 -21.90 -29.72 -26.50
N LYS A 7 -20.85 -30.50 -26.77
CA LYS A 7 -19.58 -30.39 -26.03
C LYS A 7 -18.76 -29.16 -26.45
N LEU A 8 -18.86 -28.73 -27.71
CA LEU A 8 -18.13 -27.56 -28.23
C LEU A 8 -18.66 -26.23 -27.66
N THR A 9 -19.98 -26.12 -27.43
CA THR A 9 -20.60 -24.91 -26.87
C THR A 9 -20.30 -24.73 -25.38
N ILE A 10 -20.15 -25.82 -24.61
CA ILE A 10 -19.83 -25.76 -23.17
C ILE A 10 -18.38 -25.29 -22.93
N VAL A 11 -17.44 -25.64 -23.82
CA VAL A 11 -16.03 -25.20 -23.73
C VAL A 11 -15.87 -23.70 -23.94
N PHE A 12 -16.78 -23.06 -24.69
CA PHE A 12 -16.72 -21.62 -24.94
C PHE A 12 -17.25 -20.77 -23.78
N LEU A 13 -18.17 -21.31 -22.96
CA LEU A 13 -18.76 -20.58 -21.83
C LEU A 13 -17.79 -20.42 -20.64
N THR A 14 -16.78 -21.28 -20.53
CA THR A 14 -15.79 -21.26 -19.43
C THR A 14 -14.58 -20.38 -19.72
N ALA A 15 -14.38 -19.92 -20.95
CA ALA A 15 -13.19 -19.18 -21.38
C ALA A 15 -13.16 -17.68 -20.98
N THR A 16 -14.23 -17.13 -20.38
CA THR A 16 -14.35 -15.68 -20.12
C THR A 16 -13.79 -15.20 -18.77
N VAL A 17 -13.39 -16.09 -17.86
CA VAL A 17 -13.05 -15.71 -16.46
C VAL A 17 -11.55 -15.36 -16.25
N LEU A 18 -10.71 -15.38 -17.30
CA LEU A 18 -9.26 -15.14 -17.15
C LEU A 18 -8.79 -13.70 -17.45
N PHE A 19 -9.69 -12.71 -17.56
CA PHE A 19 -9.28 -11.31 -17.54
C PHE A 19 -8.85 -10.91 -16.12
N GLY A 20 -7.60 -11.24 -15.77
CA GLY A 20 -6.95 -10.73 -14.56
C GLY A 20 -7.05 -9.21 -14.54
N GLN A 21 -7.64 -8.65 -13.47
CA GLN A 21 -7.76 -7.20 -13.30
C GLN A 21 -6.38 -6.53 -13.39
N LYS A 22 -6.10 -5.87 -14.50
CA LYS A 22 -4.90 -5.05 -14.70
C LYS A 22 -4.97 -3.87 -13.74
N SER A 23 -4.03 -3.78 -12.79
CA SER A 23 -3.95 -2.64 -11.86
C SER A 23 -3.69 -1.35 -12.63
N GLU A 24 -4.50 -0.32 -12.36
CA GLU A 24 -4.33 1.03 -12.93
C GLU A 24 -3.19 1.82 -12.25
N LEU A 25 -2.57 1.24 -11.21
CA LEU A 25 -1.62 1.92 -10.36
C LEU A 25 -0.19 1.79 -10.89
N LYS A 26 0.51 2.92 -10.97
CA LYS A 26 1.93 2.97 -11.35
C LYS A 26 2.82 3.05 -10.12
N ASN A 27 3.86 2.20 -10.09
CA ASN A 27 4.90 2.19 -9.05
C ASN A 27 4.39 2.05 -7.61
N VAL A 28 3.40 1.18 -7.40
CA VAL A 28 2.96 0.73 -6.06
C VAL A 28 3.61 -0.62 -5.80
N LYS A 29 4.48 -0.69 -4.78
CA LYS A 29 5.32 -1.88 -4.51
C LYS A 29 4.95 -2.66 -3.24
N VAL A 30 4.52 -1.95 -2.19
CA VAL A 30 4.30 -2.52 -0.84
C VAL A 30 2.82 -2.67 -0.50
N LEU A 31 1.98 -1.78 -1.00
CA LEU A 31 0.55 -1.77 -0.67
C LEU A 31 -0.23 -2.65 -1.65
N PRO A 32 -1.17 -3.50 -1.18
CA PRO A 32 -1.89 -4.45 -2.02
C PRO A 32 -3.08 -3.85 -2.79
N PHE A 33 -3.24 -2.52 -2.76
CA PHE A 33 -4.39 -1.86 -3.39
C PHE A 33 -4.38 -2.01 -4.90
N LYS A 34 -5.56 -2.22 -5.48
CA LYS A 34 -5.76 -2.29 -6.93
C LYS A 34 -6.43 -1.04 -7.49
N LYS A 35 -7.19 -0.32 -6.65
CA LYS A 35 -7.96 0.87 -7.05
C LYS A 35 -7.29 2.15 -6.56
N LYS A 36 -7.24 3.17 -7.41
CA LYS A 36 -6.64 4.48 -7.10
C LYS A 36 -7.25 5.13 -5.86
N ARG A 37 -8.56 4.99 -5.66
CA ARG A 37 -9.28 5.54 -4.50
C ARG A 37 -8.76 4.99 -3.17
N GLU A 38 -8.54 3.68 -3.10
CA GLU A 38 -8.04 3.00 -1.89
C GLU A 38 -6.64 3.49 -1.55
N LEU A 39 -5.76 3.53 -2.55
CA LEU A 39 -4.41 4.06 -2.39
C LEU A 39 -4.42 5.52 -1.90
N VAL A 40 -5.22 6.39 -2.53
CA VAL A 40 -5.29 7.81 -2.15
C VAL A 40 -5.85 7.98 -0.73
N ASN A 41 -6.83 7.18 -0.32
CA ASN A 41 -7.36 7.22 1.03
C ASN A 41 -6.30 6.83 2.07
N TYR A 42 -5.52 5.78 1.79
CA TYR A 42 -4.39 5.40 2.64
C TYR A 42 -3.33 6.52 2.71
N MET A 43 -2.98 7.14 1.57
CA MET A 43 -2.01 8.24 1.55
C MET A 43 -2.48 9.48 2.33
N LYS A 44 -3.78 9.76 2.39
CA LYS A 44 -4.33 10.83 3.24
C LYS A 44 -4.11 10.55 4.73
N ILE A 45 -4.22 9.28 5.15
CA ILE A 45 -3.92 8.88 6.53
C ILE A 45 -2.44 9.10 6.82
N VAL A 46 -1.55 8.58 5.97
CA VAL A 46 -0.09 8.78 6.11
C VAL A 46 0.26 10.28 6.20
N SER A 47 -0.27 11.09 5.28
CA SER A 47 -0.08 12.54 5.25
C SER A 47 -0.50 13.21 6.57
N LYS A 48 -1.66 12.82 7.13
CA LYS A 48 -2.16 13.32 8.41
C LYS A 48 -1.27 12.87 9.58
N GLU A 49 -0.90 11.60 9.63
CA GLU A 49 -0.13 11.04 10.74
C GLU A 49 1.31 11.59 10.82
N LEU A 50 1.86 12.01 9.67
CA LEU A 50 3.18 12.65 9.58
C LEU A 50 3.11 14.18 9.66
N GLY A 51 1.92 14.79 9.58
CA GLY A 51 1.73 16.24 9.54
C GLY A 51 2.36 16.92 8.32
N VAL A 52 2.36 16.24 7.16
CA VAL A 52 2.94 16.74 5.91
C VAL A 52 1.89 16.84 4.81
N LYS A 53 2.16 17.62 3.76
CA LYS A 53 1.34 17.65 2.54
C LYS A 53 1.86 16.64 1.51
N CYS A 54 1.03 16.27 0.53
CA CYS A 54 1.39 15.31 -0.54
C CYS A 54 2.72 15.64 -1.24
N SER A 55 2.96 16.93 -1.49
CA SER A 55 4.18 17.42 -2.14
C SER A 55 5.45 17.19 -1.34
N PHE A 56 5.36 16.81 -0.05
CA PHE A 56 6.51 16.43 0.75
C PHE A 56 7.18 15.17 0.19
N CYS A 57 6.39 14.17 -0.21
CA CYS A 57 6.88 12.90 -0.78
C CYS A 57 6.73 12.81 -2.29
N HIS A 58 5.69 13.42 -2.88
CA HIS A 58 5.40 13.29 -4.31
C HIS A 58 5.81 14.52 -5.12
N ILE A 59 6.09 14.30 -6.41
CA ILE A 59 6.19 15.38 -7.40
C ILE A 59 4.77 15.72 -7.86
N PRO A 60 4.35 17.00 -7.83
CA PRO A 60 3.08 17.42 -8.43
C PRO A 60 3.00 16.94 -9.87
N ASN A 61 1.86 16.37 -10.27
CA ASN A 61 1.62 15.79 -11.60
C ASN A 61 2.39 14.49 -11.93
N ASP A 62 3.35 14.04 -11.11
CA ASP A 62 3.98 12.71 -11.21
C ASP A 62 4.13 12.04 -9.83
N TYR A 63 3.02 11.44 -9.38
CA TYR A 63 2.97 10.71 -8.11
C TYR A 63 3.74 9.39 -8.15
N SER A 64 4.06 8.88 -9.35
CA SER A 64 4.75 7.61 -9.54
C SER A 64 6.27 7.73 -9.44
N SER A 65 6.82 8.93 -9.63
CA SER A 65 8.26 9.20 -9.51
C SER A 65 8.84 8.84 -8.14
N ASP A 66 10.06 8.32 -8.12
CA ASP A 66 10.88 8.12 -6.91
C ASP A 66 11.99 9.16 -6.75
N LYS A 67 11.97 10.25 -7.55
CA LYS A 67 12.98 11.34 -7.48
C LYS A 67 13.08 12.04 -6.13
N LYS A 68 12.03 12.01 -5.29
CA LYS A 68 12.07 12.54 -3.93
C LYS A 68 12.42 11.42 -2.95
N ALA A 69 13.56 11.55 -2.28
CA ALA A 69 14.05 10.57 -1.29
C ALA A 69 13.00 10.22 -0.21
N ASN A 70 12.20 11.20 0.22
CA ASN A 70 11.14 11.01 1.21
C ASN A 70 10.14 9.90 0.84
N LYS A 71 9.85 9.69 -0.46
CA LYS A 71 8.96 8.61 -0.89
C LYS A 71 9.60 7.24 -0.69
N THR A 72 10.90 7.12 -0.94
CA THR A 72 11.63 5.88 -0.68
C THR A 72 11.68 5.58 0.81
N VAL A 73 12.00 6.58 1.64
CA VAL A 73 11.94 6.42 3.11
C VAL A 73 10.54 6.01 3.58
N ALA A 74 9.49 6.67 3.10
CA ALA A 74 8.11 6.34 3.45
C ALA A 74 7.74 4.90 3.06
N ARG A 75 8.25 4.39 1.93
CA ARG A 75 8.03 2.99 1.52
C ARG A 75 8.62 2.00 2.51
N GLU A 76 9.85 2.23 2.95
CA GLU A 76 10.50 1.41 3.97
C GLU A 76 9.76 1.48 5.32
N MET A 77 9.27 2.66 5.70
CA MET A 77 8.48 2.84 6.93
C MET A 77 7.12 2.14 6.88
N ILE A 78 6.46 2.11 5.72
CA ILE A 78 5.23 1.34 5.50
C ILE A 78 5.52 -0.16 5.68
N LEU A 79 6.60 -0.67 5.08
CA LEU A 79 7.01 -2.07 5.21
C LEU A 79 7.34 -2.42 6.67
N MET A 80 8.10 -1.57 7.36
CA MET A 80 8.39 -1.71 8.79
C MET A 80 7.11 -1.80 9.62
N THR A 81 6.14 -0.92 9.36
CA THR A 81 4.86 -0.89 10.08
C THR A 81 4.05 -2.18 9.84
N GLN A 82 3.99 -2.66 8.60
CA GLN A 82 3.34 -3.94 8.26
C GLN A 82 3.99 -5.11 8.99
N ASN A 83 5.33 -5.17 9.00
CA ASN A 83 6.08 -6.23 9.68
C ASN A 83 5.87 -6.18 11.21
N ALA A 84 5.96 -4.99 11.81
CA ALA A 84 5.70 -4.80 13.22
C ALA A 84 4.28 -5.24 13.59
N ASN A 85 3.28 -4.83 12.81
CA ASN A 85 1.89 -5.23 13.04
C ASN A 85 1.65 -6.72 12.86
N SER A 86 2.37 -7.39 11.95
CA SER A 86 2.33 -8.86 11.85
C SER A 86 2.75 -9.53 13.16
N VAL A 87 3.86 -9.08 13.76
CA VAL A 87 4.34 -9.57 15.06
C VAL A 87 3.35 -9.23 16.18
N LEU A 88 2.88 -7.99 16.24
CA LEU A 88 1.95 -7.54 17.28
C LEU A 88 0.63 -8.30 17.23
N ASN A 89 0.12 -8.61 16.04
CA ASN A 89 -1.09 -9.42 15.88
C ASN A 89 -0.90 -10.82 16.46
N ASN A 90 0.26 -11.46 16.22
CA ASN A 90 0.56 -12.78 16.78
C ASN A 90 0.65 -12.76 18.32
N LEU A 91 1.01 -11.62 18.91
CA LEU A 91 1.07 -11.41 20.35
C LEU A 91 -0.25 -10.89 20.94
N ASN A 92 -1.30 -10.73 20.14
CA ASN A 92 -2.57 -10.10 20.52
C ASN A 92 -2.41 -8.69 21.10
N PHE A 93 -1.45 -7.93 20.57
CA PHE A 93 -1.18 -6.54 20.94
C PHE A 93 -1.86 -5.56 19.98
N LYS A 94 -2.08 -4.33 20.44
CA LYS A 94 -2.58 -3.25 19.59
C LYS A 94 -1.59 -2.94 18.48
N GLN A 95 -2.11 -2.77 17.27
CA GLN A 95 -1.32 -2.36 16.11
C GLN A 95 -0.76 -0.94 16.27
N VAL A 96 0.38 -0.71 15.65
CA VAL A 96 1.01 0.59 15.51
C VAL A 96 0.69 1.20 14.15
N SER A 97 0.65 2.53 14.12
CA SER A 97 0.60 3.33 12.90
C SER A 97 1.72 4.37 12.90
N CYS A 98 1.85 5.14 11.83
CA CYS A 98 2.85 6.21 11.76
C CYS A 98 2.67 7.19 12.93
N TRP A 99 1.42 7.45 13.35
CA TRP A 99 1.09 8.31 14.49
C TRP A 99 1.75 7.88 15.80
N THR A 100 1.95 6.57 16.00
CA THR A 100 2.51 6.02 17.24
C THR A 100 3.86 6.67 17.57
N CYS A 101 4.69 6.89 16.55
CA CYS A 101 6.01 7.50 16.66
C CYS A 101 6.01 8.96 16.21
N HIS A 102 5.41 9.26 15.04
CA HIS A 102 5.49 10.58 14.41
C HIS A 102 4.63 11.63 15.10
N ARG A 103 3.45 11.25 15.63
CA ARG A 103 2.54 12.16 16.35
C ARG A 103 2.23 13.47 15.59
N GLY A 104 2.14 13.41 14.26
CA GLY A 104 1.90 14.59 13.43
C GLY A 104 3.16 15.39 13.09
N ASN A 105 4.35 14.88 13.39
CA ASN A 105 5.63 15.48 13.05
C ASN A 105 6.41 14.62 12.05
N ARG A 106 7.02 15.26 11.03
CA ARG A 106 7.80 14.56 10.00
C ARG A 106 9.04 13.83 10.55
N ILE A 107 9.51 14.23 11.72
CA ILE A 107 10.61 13.60 12.46
C ILE A 107 10.04 13.26 13.85
N PRO A 108 10.13 12.01 14.32
CA PRO A 108 9.72 11.65 15.67
C PRO A 108 10.51 12.43 16.73
N ASP A 109 9.82 13.05 17.70
CA ASP A 109 10.45 13.94 18.68
C ASP A 109 11.31 13.21 19.72
N ARG A 110 11.00 11.93 20.00
CA ARG A 110 11.73 11.13 20.97
C ARG A 110 12.71 10.21 20.27
N ARG A 111 14.00 10.37 20.59
CA ARG A 111 15.01 9.36 20.29
C ARG A 111 14.82 8.18 21.25
N PRO A 112 15.17 6.95 20.85
CA PRO A 112 15.33 5.86 21.81
C PRO A 112 16.23 6.34 22.94
N GLN A 113 15.91 5.98 24.18
CA GLN A 113 16.84 6.24 25.27
C GLN A 113 18.12 5.45 24.98
N GLU A 114 19.26 6.14 25.02
CA GLU A 114 20.55 5.44 24.98
C GLU A 114 20.57 4.47 26.15
N LYS A 115 20.88 3.21 25.85
CA LYS A 115 21.17 2.24 26.91
C LYS A 115 22.49 2.69 27.53
N SER A 116 22.43 3.16 28.78
CA SER A 116 23.61 3.34 29.63
C SER A 116 24.38 2.03 29.77
#